data_AF-A0A7X7XR13-F1
#
_entry.id   AF-A0A7X7XR13-F1
#
_cell.length_a   1.000
_cell.length_b   1.000
_cell.length_c   1.000
_cell.angle_alpha   90.00
_cell.angle_beta   90.00
_cell.angle_gamma   90.00
#
_symmetry.space_group_name_H-M   'P 1'
#
loop_
_entity.id
_entity.type
_entity.pdbx_description
1 polymer ?
#
loop_
_entity_poly.entity_id
_entity_poly.type
_entity_poly.pdbx_seq_one_letter_code
_entity_poly.pdbx_strand_id
1 'polypeptide(L)'
;MAKRKIDGGELALYIIYGVIALGGLTLVVLHLIGMNLANLENALRVAEETFAEKMKMDFLVFGSLLVVLAGALSAITLAIYGNRAELEEEKRARRRQRMALEDFSDLE
;
A
#
# COMPACT_ATOMS: atom_id res chain seq x y z
N MET A 1 4.68 -25.87 0.67
CA MET A 1 4.42 -24.49 1.11
C MET A 1 3.08 -24.46 1.84
N ALA A 2 3.07 -24.13 3.14
CA ALA A 2 1.81 -24.06 3.88
C ALA A 2 1.01 -22.84 3.41
N LYS A 3 -0.27 -23.05 3.10
CA LYS A 3 -1.19 -22.00 2.62
C LYS A 3 -1.29 -20.91 3.69
N ARG A 4 -0.66 -19.74 3.48
CA ARG A 4 -0.82 -18.57 4.34
C ARG A 4 -2.32 -18.28 4.45
N LYS A 5 -2.84 -18.17 5.67
CA LYS A 5 -4.21 -17.76 5.90
C LYS A 5 -4.22 -16.26 5.58
N ILE A 6 -4.71 -15.91 4.38
CA ILE A 6 -4.83 -14.51 3.96
C ILE A 6 -5.75 -13.84 4.98
N ASP A 7 -5.22 -12.90 5.76
CA ASP A 7 -6.04 -12.09 6.62
C ASP A 7 -6.81 -11.11 5.72
N GLY A 8 -8.14 -11.27 5.65
CA GLY A 8 -8.97 -10.42 4.80
C GLY A 8 -8.84 -8.93 5.14
N GLY A 9 -8.49 -8.61 6.39
CA GLY A 9 -8.21 -7.23 6.82
C GLY A 9 -6.96 -6.65 6.17
N GLU A 10 -5.89 -7.43 6.04
CA GLU A 10 -4.65 -6.99 5.37
C GLU A 10 -4.89 -6.72 3.88
N LEU A 11 -5.60 -7.63 3.21
CA LEU A 11 -5.96 -7.46 1.80
C LEU A 11 -6.81 -6.19 1.59
N ALA A 12 -7.79 -5.94 2.46
CA ALA A 12 -8.60 -4.73 2.39
C ALA A 12 -7.77 -3.45 2.53
N LEU A 13 -6.79 -3.42 3.46
CA LEU A 13 -5.89 -2.28 3.63
C LEU A 13 -5.05 -2.02 2.38
N TYR A 14 -4.47 -3.06 1.77
CA TYR A 14 -3.71 -2.88 0.52
C TYR A 14 -4.58 -2.37 -0.63
N ILE A 15 -5.84 -2.83 -0.74
CA ILE A 15 -6.78 -2.31 -1.74
C ILE A 15 -7.05 -0.83 -1.50
N ILE A 16 -7.29 -0.42 -0.25
CA ILE A 16 -7.51 0.99 0.11
C ILE A 16 -6.30 1.84 -0.25
N TYR A 17 -5.08 1.41 0.12
CA TYR A 17 -3.86 2.14 -0.24
C TYR A 17 -3.67 2.22 -1.76
N GLY A 18 -3.97 1.14 -2.48
CA GLY A 18 -3.93 1.12 -3.95
C GLY A 18 -4.89 2.13 -4.57
N VAL A 19 -6.13 2.22 -4.06
CA VAL A 19 -7.12 3.21 -4.53
C VAL A 19 -6.67 4.64 -4.25
N ILE A 20 -6.11 4.90 -3.06
CA ILE A 20 -5.57 6.23 -2.71
C ILE A 20 -4.40 6.59 -3.64
N ALA A 21 -3.47 5.67 -3.87
CA ALA A 21 -2.34 5.87 -4.78
C ALA A 21 -2.81 6.13 -6.22
N LEU A 22 -3.81 5.39 -6.71
CA LEU A 22 -4.40 5.60 -8.03
C LEU A 22 -5.07 6.98 -8.14
N GLY A 23 -5.78 7.41 -7.11
CA GLY A 23 -6.34 8.76 -7.03
C GLY A 23 -5.26 9.84 -7.11
N GLY A 24 -4.19 9.68 -6.31
CA GLY A 24 -3.05 10.60 -6.32
C GLY A 24 -2.34 10.64 -7.68
N LEU A 25 -2.08 9.49 -8.28
CA LEU A 25 -1.45 9.38 -9.60
C LEU A 25 -2.31 10.02 -10.68
N THR A 26 -3.63 9.84 -10.61
CA THR A 26 -4.57 10.47 -11.56
C THR A 26 -4.44 12.00 -11.49
N LEU A 27 -4.38 12.60 -10.30
CA LEU A 27 -4.20 14.04 -10.16
C LEU A 27 -2.87 14.53 -10.75
N VAL A 28 -1.79 13.78 -10.55
CA VAL A 28 -0.49 14.08 -11.17
C VAL A 28 -0.58 14.06 -12.70
N VAL A 29 -1.25 13.07 -13.26
CA VAL A 29 -1.45 12.98 -14.72
C VAL A 29 -2.31 14.14 -15.24
N LEU A 30 -3.39 14.48 -14.54
CA LEU A 30 -4.25 15.61 -14.90
C LEU A 30 -3.49 16.94 -14.90
N HIS A 31 -2.61 17.16 -13.91
CA HIS A 31 -1.71 18.31 -13.89
C HIS A 31 -0.81 18.35 -15.13
N LEU A 32 -0.10 17.25 -15.40
CA LEU A 32 0.84 17.17 -16.52
C LEU A 32 0.15 17.41 -17.87
N ILE A 33 -1.07 16.91 -18.05
CA ILE A 33 -1.85 17.15 -19.27
C ILE A 33 -2.36 18.59 -19.30
N GLY A 34 -2.96 19.06 -18.21
CA GLY A 34 -3.57 20.39 -18.11
C GLY A 34 -2.59 21.53 -18.36
N MET A 35 -1.36 21.39 -17.86
CA MET A 35 -0.29 22.39 -17.97
C MET A 35 0.48 22.33 -19.30
N ASN A 36 0.47 21.19 -20.01
CA ASN A 36 1.14 21.05 -21.31
C ASN A 36 0.22 21.32 -22.52
N LEU A 37 -1.08 21.49 -22.30
CA LEU A 37 -2.00 21.90 -23.35
C LEU A 37 -1.80 23.38 -23.70
N ALA A 38 -1.67 23.68 -25.00
CA ALA A 38 -1.47 25.05 -25.49
C ALA A 38 -2.66 25.98 -25.22
N ASN A 39 -3.86 25.43 -25.01
CA ASN A 39 -5.04 26.21 -24.67
C ASN A 39 -5.04 26.55 -23.17
N LEU A 40 -4.85 27.84 -22.87
CA LEU A 40 -4.79 28.39 -21.52
C LEU A 40 -6.15 28.38 -20.77
N GLU A 41 -7.26 28.19 -21.48
CA GLU A 41 -8.62 28.11 -20.91
C GLU A 41 -9.15 26.67 -20.87
N ASN A 42 -8.27 25.68 -21.00
CA ASN A 42 -8.70 24.29 -20.93
C ASN A 42 -9.31 23.96 -19.55
N ALA A 43 -10.31 23.08 -19.55
CA ALA A 43 -11.07 22.74 -18.34
C ALA A 43 -10.21 22.16 -17.21
N LEU A 44 -9.08 21.51 -17.53
CA LEU A 44 -8.17 20.95 -16.54
C LEU A 44 -7.45 22.05 -15.77
N ARG A 45 -6.99 23.08 -16.47
CA ARG A 45 -6.28 24.22 -15.85
C ARG A 45 -7.21 25.03 -14.96
N VAL A 46 -8.45 25.27 -15.39
CA VAL A 46 -9.48 25.92 -14.56
C VAL A 46 -9.80 25.09 -13.31
N ALA A 47 -9.92 23.77 -13.46
CA ALA A 47 -10.15 22.87 -12.33
C ALA A 47 -8.97 22.88 -11.35
N GLU A 48 -7.73 22.95 -11.87
CA GLU A 48 -6.53 23.03 -11.06
C GLU A 48 -6.42 24.35 -10.30
N GLU A 49 -6.66 25.49 -10.95
CA GLU A 49 -6.67 26.80 -10.30
C GLU A 49 -7.73 26.85 -9.19
N THR A 50 -8.94 26.35 -9.48
CA THR A 50 -10.03 26.26 -8.47
C THR A 50 -9.64 25.36 -7.28
N PHE A 51 -8.94 24.26 -7.55
CA PHE A 51 -8.46 23.37 -6.50
C PHE A 51 -7.35 24.03 -5.68
N ALA A 52 -6.37 24.65 -6.33
CA ALA A 52 -5.25 25.34 -5.71
C ALA A 52 -5.73 26.51 -4.84
N GLU A 53 -6.76 27.25 -5.25
CA GLU A 53 -7.37 28.30 -4.43
C GLU A 53 -7.91 27.78 -3.10
N LYS A 54 -8.56 26.60 -3.13
CA LYS A 54 -9.19 25.98 -1.96
C LYS A 54 -8.19 25.24 -1.07
N MET A 55 -7.33 24.43 -1.68
CA MET A 55 -6.42 23.52 -0.98
C MET A 55 -5.05 24.14 -0.73
N LYS A 56 -4.77 25.31 -1.32
CA LYS A 56 -3.47 26.00 -1.26
C LYS A 56 -2.31 25.17 -1.81
N MET A 57 -2.61 24.26 -2.73
CA MET A 57 -1.63 23.40 -3.40
C MET A 57 -2.19 22.88 -4.72
N ASP A 58 -1.30 22.65 -5.67
CA ASP A 58 -1.66 22.19 -7.01
C ASP A 58 -1.93 20.68 -7.04
N PHE A 59 -2.56 20.21 -8.11
CA PHE A 59 -2.84 18.78 -8.31
C PHE A 59 -1.58 17.92 -8.28
N LEU A 60 -0.46 18.43 -8.80
CA LEU A 60 0.83 17.74 -8.73
C LEU A 60 1.25 17.47 -7.29
N VAL A 61 1.22 18.50 -6.45
CA VAL A 61 1.71 18.42 -5.06
C VAL A 61 0.80 17.53 -4.25
N PHE A 62 -0.52 17.76 -4.31
CA PHE A 62 -1.48 16.95 -3.56
C PHE A 62 -1.51 15.50 -4.04
N GLY A 63 -1.50 15.29 -5.36
CA GLY A 63 -1.45 13.95 -5.95
C GLY A 63 -0.19 13.18 -5.54
N SER A 64 0.97 13.85 -5.56
CA SER A 64 2.24 13.26 -5.11
C SER A 64 2.21 12.90 -3.62
N LEU A 65 1.63 13.76 -2.77
CA LEU A 65 1.45 13.46 -1.34
C LEU A 65 0.61 12.20 -1.13
N LEU A 66 -0.50 12.06 -1.85
CA LEU A 66 -1.35 10.86 -1.75
C LEU A 66 -0.60 9.59 -2.15
N VAL A 67 0.18 9.63 -3.24
CA VAL A 67 0.98 8.48 -3.69
C VAL A 67 2.03 8.10 -2.66
N VAL A 68 2.78 9.09 -2.15
CA VAL A 68 3.83 8.86 -1.15
C VAL A 68 3.26 8.33 0.15
N LEU A 69 2.16 8.91 0.63
CA LEU A 69 1.48 8.45 1.85
C LEU A 69 0.94 7.04 1.70
N ALA A 70 0.29 6.73 0.58
CA ALA A 70 -0.20 5.38 0.31
C ALA A 70 0.95 4.35 0.26
N GLY A 71 2.06 4.69 -0.40
CA GLY A 71 3.25 3.86 -0.45
C GLY A 71 3.87 3.62 0.93
N ALA A 72 4.03 4.68 1.72
CA ALA A 72 4.56 4.60 3.09
C ALA A 72 3.67 3.75 4.00
N LEU A 73 2.35 3.98 3.98
CA LEU A 73 1.39 3.19 4.76
C LEU A 73 1.39 1.72 4.35
N SER A 74 1.46 1.44 3.04
CA SER A 74 1.58 0.08 2.53
C SER A 74 2.85 -0.61 3.05
N ALA A 75 3.99 0.08 3.04
CA ALA A 75 5.25 -0.46 3.56
C ALA A 75 5.20 -0.70 5.08
N ILE A 76 4.59 0.21 5.85
CA ILE A 76 4.40 0.05 7.30
C ILE A 76 3.52 -1.16 7.60
N THR A 77 2.39 -1.29 6.91
CA THR A 77 1.49 -2.44 7.07
C THR A 77 2.24 -3.73 6.73
N LEU A 78 2.97 -3.76 5.62
CA LEU A 78 3.77 -4.93 5.25
C LEU A 78 4.82 -5.29 6.32
N ALA A 79 5.50 -4.32 6.91
CA ALA A 79 6.47 -4.57 7.98
C ALA A 79 5.81 -5.14 9.25
N ILE A 80 4.66 -4.61 9.66
CA ILE A 80 3.93 -5.09 10.85
C ILE A 80 3.43 -6.52 10.64
N TYR A 81 2.82 -6.82 9.49
CA TYR A 81 2.28 -8.15 9.19
C TYR A 81 3.38 -9.16 8.84
N GLY A 82 4.47 -8.72 8.21
CA GLY A 82 5.67 -9.53 7.95
C GLY A 82 6.31 -10.06 9.22
N ASN A 83 6.57 -9.18 10.19
CA ASN A 83 7.14 -9.56 11.48
C ASN A 83 6.26 -10.56 12.26
N ARG A 84 4.93 -10.43 12.15
CA ARG A 84 3.99 -11.39 12.74
C ARG A 84 4.05 -12.75 12.06
N ALA A 85 4.14 -12.76 10.73
CA ALA A 85 4.23 -13.99 9.95
C ALA A 85 5.51 -14.78 10.28
N GLU A 86 6.66 -14.11 10.40
CA GLU A 86 7.93 -14.75 10.77
C GLU A 86 7.88 -15.37 12.17
N LEU A 87 7.34 -14.66 13.15
CA LEU A 87 7.18 -15.17 14.52
C LEU A 87 6.27 -16.40 14.60
N GLU A 88 5.21 -16.46 13.79
CA GLU A 88 4.35 -17.64 13.72
C GLU A 88 5.03 -18.83 13.06
N GLU A 89 5.81 -18.59 12.00
CA GLU A 89 6.58 -19.63 11.32
C GLU A 89 7.65 -20.23 12.23
N GLU A 90 8.39 -19.40 12.99
CA GLU A 90 9.35 -19.90 13.97
C GLU A 90 8.70 -20.75 15.07
N LYS A 91 7.55 -20.31 15.61
CA LYS A 91 6.81 -21.08 16.62
C LYS A 91 6.33 -22.42 16.07
N ARG A 92 5.89 -22.47 14.81
CA ARG A 92 5.48 -23.71 14.15
C ARG A 92 6.68 -24.62 13.86
N ALA A 93 7.81 -24.07 13.44
CA ALA A 93 9.04 -24.82 13.22
C ALA A 93 9.52 -25.49 14.52
N ARG A 94 9.54 -24.76 15.64
CA ARG A 94 9.91 -25.32 16.96
C ARG A 94 8.94 -26.41 17.42
N ARG A 95 7.63 -26.27 17.17
CA ARG A 95 6.65 -27.33 17.50
C ARG A 95 6.86 -28.59 16.66
N ARG A 96 7.19 -28.45 15.37
CA ARG A 96 7.52 -29.60 14.51
C ARG A 96 8.81 -30.29 14.94
N GLN A 97 9.82 -29.54 15.36
CA GLN A 97 11.06 -30.11 15.88
C GLN A 97 10.82 -30.92 17.17
N ARG A 98 9.95 -30.44 18.08
CA ARG A 98 9.58 -31.18 19.28
C ARG A 98 8.83 -32.48 18.98
N MET A 99 7.82 -32.43 18.10
CA MET A 99 7.09 -33.64 17.70
C MET A 99 7.99 -34.65 16.98
N ALA A 100 8.92 -34.19 16.14
CA ALA A 100 9.88 -35.09 15.49
C ALA A 100 10.80 -35.77 16.51
N LEU A 101 11.26 -35.06 17.54
CA LEU A 101 12.09 -35.64 18.60
C LEU A 101 11.35 -36.68 19.45
N GLU A 102 10.06 -36.48 19.73
CA GLU A 102 9.21 -37.47 20.42
C GLU A 102 8.99 -38.73 19.56
N ASP A 103 8.73 -38.57 18.26
CA ASP A 103 8.52 -39.68 17.32
C ASP A 103 9.79 -40.53 17.12
N PHE A 104 10.99 -39.93 17.24
CA PHE A 104 12.26 -40.67 17.26
C PHE A 104 12.53 -41.39 18.58
N SER A 105 12.07 -40.87 19.73
CA SER A 105 12.27 -41.53 21.03
C SER A 105 11.35 -42.73 21.26
N ASP A 106 10.21 -42.79 20.58
CA ASP A 106 9.27 -43.92 20.67
C ASP A 106 9.67 -45.13 19.79
N LEU A 107 10.74 -44.99 18.99
CA LEU A 107 11.27 -46.02 18.08
C LEU A 107 12.54 -46.72 18.61
N GLU A 108 13.10 -46.29 19.74
CA GLU A 108 14.18 -46.96 20.50
C GLU A 108 13.61 -47.86 21.61
#